data_AF-A0A2M8XZ00-F1
#
_entry.id   AF-A0A2M8XZ00-F1
#
_cell.length_a   1.000
_cell.length_b   1.000
_cell.length_c   1.000
_cell.angle_alpha   90.00
_cell.angle_beta   90.00
_cell.angle_gamma   90.00
#
_symmetry.space_group_name_H-M   'P 1'
#
loop_
_entity.id
_entity.type
_entity.pdbx_description
1 polymer ?
#
loop_
_entity_poly.entity_id
_entity_poly.type
_entity_poly.pdbx_seq_one_letter_code
_entity_poly.pdbx_strand_id
1 'polypeptide(L)'
;MKKILFFAMTMTIAIASCQNKKPKVFEVDKNLAYCVAQASKTISAAPDALAIPRNIAPGAKDWNYVGYEDWTSGFWPGVLWYLYEYTGNTIWRQRADKYSRFLTPLSVRSATDHDLGFQVYCSFGNGFRLTKNQDYKNIILKTADTLATLFNPKVGTILSWPGMVKEKNWPHNTIIDNMINLEMLFEASKMGGGKALYDMAVKHAETTKKNQFRKDYSVYHVVVYDTVTGKKIKAITHQGYSDDSMWARGQGWAIYGYTMVYRETKDPKFLDFAHKVTKVYLDRLPKDLIPYWDFDAPNVTKEPRDASAAALVASGLIELSTYTKDKALAKMYLNKAEGMLAELSSSKYQSANVNPSFLLHSTGHYPNKSEIDYSIIYADYYYIEALIRLKKLKEGKNILAPFQINKEIALKK
;
A
#
# COMPACT_ATOMS: atom_id res chain seq x y z
N MET A 1 -46.68 53.75 -51.30
CA MET A 1 -45.96 52.55 -51.80
C MET A 1 -44.61 52.48 -51.08
N LYS A 2 -44.35 51.35 -50.39
CA LYS A 2 -43.31 51.19 -49.37
C LYS A 2 -41.91 51.01 -49.98
N LYS A 3 -40.90 51.72 -49.45
CA LYS A 3 -39.47 51.48 -49.69
C LYS A 3 -39.01 50.30 -48.84
N ILE A 4 -38.39 49.30 -49.46
CA ILE A 4 -37.80 48.13 -48.78
C ILE A 4 -36.30 48.40 -48.60
N LEU A 5 -35.85 48.45 -47.35
CA LEU A 5 -34.45 48.55 -46.95
C LEU A 5 -33.89 47.12 -46.82
N PHE A 6 -32.86 46.77 -47.59
CA PHE A 6 -32.12 45.51 -47.43
C PHE A 6 -31.07 45.69 -46.33
N PHE A 7 -31.21 44.96 -45.23
CA PHE A 7 -30.21 44.91 -44.15
C PHE A 7 -29.34 43.66 -44.36
N ALA A 8 -28.09 43.83 -44.76
CA ALA A 8 -27.12 42.75 -44.88
C ALA A 8 -26.55 42.43 -43.50
N MET A 9 -26.96 41.30 -42.91
CA MET A 9 -26.44 40.79 -41.66
C MET A 9 -25.17 39.98 -41.93
N THR A 10 -24.01 40.55 -41.64
CA THR A 10 -22.71 39.86 -41.70
C THR A 10 -22.59 38.92 -40.50
N MET A 11 -22.59 37.62 -40.79
CA MET A 11 -22.44 36.55 -39.80
C MET A 11 -20.95 36.32 -39.54
N THR A 12 -20.43 36.83 -38.43
CA THR A 12 -19.06 36.59 -37.96
C THR A 12 -18.97 35.17 -37.39
N ILE A 13 -18.34 34.26 -38.14
CA ILE A 13 -17.99 32.91 -37.67
C ILE A 13 -16.78 33.03 -36.72
N ALA A 14 -17.03 32.94 -35.42
CA ALA A 14 -15.99 32.84 -34.41
C ALA A 14 -15.36 31.44 -34.46
N ILE A 15 -14.17 31.33 -35.04
CA ILE A 15 -13.36 30.11 -35.00
C ILE A 15 -12.80 30.00 -33.57
N ALA A 16 -13.48 29.22 -32.72
CA ALA A 16 -12.96 28.85 -31.41
C ALA A 16 -11.76 27.91 -31.62
N SER A 17 -10.55 28.48 -31.51
CA SER A 17 -9.31 27.71 -31.46
C SER A 17 -9.31 26.88 -30.18
N CYS A 18 -9.61 25.59 -30.30
CA CYS A 18 -9.34 24.61 -29.26
C CYS A 18 -7.83 24.53 -29.06
N GLN A 19 -7.30 25.37 -28.17
CA GLN A 19 -5.97 25.17 -27.63
C GLN A 19 -5.97 23.83 -26.90
N ASN A 20 -5.42 22.80 -27.54
CA ASN A 20 -5.03 21.55 -26.90
C ASN A 20 -4.02 21.89 -25.79
N LYS A 21 -4.52 22.18 -24.58
CA LYS A 21 -3.69 22.26 -23.39
C LYS A 21 -2.99 20.91 -23.28
N LYS A 22 -1.66 20.90 -23.48
CA LYS A 22 -0.85 19.73 -23.15
C LYS A 22 -1.26 19.27 -21.74
N PRO A 23 -1.52 17.98 -21.52
CA PRO A 23 -1.90 17.50 -20.20
C PRO A 23 -0.85 17.99 -19.20
N LYS A 24 -1.32 18.65 -18.14
CA LYS A 24 -0.44 19.22 -17.12
C LYS A 24 0.39 18.08 -16.52
N VAL A 25 1.71 18.19 -16.62
CA VAL A 25 2.63 17.18 -16.08
C VAL A 25 2.37 17.05 -14.58
N PHE A 26 2.21 15.81 -14.07
CA PHE A 26 2.01 15.56 -12.65
C PHE A 26 3.23 16.02 -11.84
N GLU A 27 3.04 17.02 -10.97
CA GLU A 27 4.09 17.69 -10.20
C GLU A 27 4.43 16.90 -8.92
N VAL A 28 5.33 15.92 -9.02
CA VAL A 28 5.66 15.00 -7.90
C VAL A 28 6.23 15.74 -6.69
N ASP A 29 7.18 16.66 -6.90
CA ASP A 29 7.85 17.40 -5.81
C ASP A 29 6.89 18.31 -5.02
N LYS A 30 5.88 18.88 -5.70
CA LYS A 30 4.82 19.64 -5.05
C LYS A 30 4.04 18.76 -4.06
N ASN A 31 3.72 17.53 -4.45
CA ASN A 31 2.97 16.60 -3.61
C ASN A 31 3.82 16.00 -2.49
N LEU A 32 5.12 15.80 -2.70
CA LEU A 32 6.04 15.42 -1.62
C LEU A 32 6.22 16.55 -0.61
N ALA A 33 6.31 17.81 -1.05
CA ALA A 33 6.33 18.98 -0.16
C ALA A 33 5.02 19.12 0.65
N TYR A 34 3.87 18.80 0.03
CA TYR A 34 2.59 18.69 0.75
C TYR A 34 2.64 17.64 1.87
N CYS A 35 3.19 16.45 1.61
CA CYS A 35 3.35 15.40 2.62
C CYS A 35 4.21 15.87 3.81
N VAL A 36 5.31 16.60 3.54
CA VAL A 36 6.16 17.22 4.58
C VAL A 36 5.35 18.18 5.46
N ALA A 37 4.51 19.03 4.85
CA ALA A 37 3.68 19.99 5.57
C ALA A 37 2.62 19.30 6.45
N GLN A 38 1.90 18.30 5.93
CA GLN A 38 0.91 17.53 6.68
C GLN A 38 1.54 16.71 7.83
N ALA A 39 2.70 16.08 7.59
CA ALA A 39 3.40 15.34 8.62
C ALA A 39 3.91 16.25 9.74
N SER A 40 4.30 17.48 9.41
CA SER A 40 4.64 18.50 10.41
C SER A 40 3.44 18.85 11.29
N LYS A 41 2.24 19.01 10.70
CA LYS A 41 0.99 19.19 11.46
C LYS A 41 0.71 18.00 12.39
N THR A 42 0.87 16.77 11.89
CA THR A 42 0.69 15.55 12.68
C THR A 42 1.61 15.52 13.90
N ILE A 43 2.90 15.85 13.73
CA ILE A 43 3.85 15.90 14.84
C ILE A 43 3.50 17.01 15.84
N SER A 44 3.13 18.19 15.35
CA SER A 44 2.78 19.32 16.20
C SER A 44 1.52 19.08 17.04
N ALA A 45 0.59 18.26 16.54
CA ALA A 45 -0.65 17.91 17.23
C ALA A 45 -0.57 16.61 18.05
N ALA A 46 0.56 15.91 18.03
CA ALA A 46 0.71 14.65 18.76
C ALA A 46 0.68 14.89 20.27
N PRO A 47 -0.13 14.13 21.05
CA PRO A 47 -0.26 14.31 22.49
C PRO A 47 1.04 13.99 23.25
N ASP A 48 1.88 13.14 22.68
CA ASP A 48 3.23 12.88 23.13
C ASP A 48 4.14 12.44 21.96
N ALA A 49 5.41 12.21 22.26
CA ALA A 49 6.42 11.92 21.25
C ALA A 49 6.44 10.47 20.72
N LEU A 50 5.52 9.61 21.16
CA LEU A 50 5.35 8.21 20.77
C LEU A 50 3.90 7.83 20.41
N ALA A 51 3.00 8.80 20.34
CA ALA A 51 1.62 8.60 19.89
C ALA A 51 1.57 8.22 18.39
N ILE A 52 1.25 6.96 18.08
CA ILE A 52 1.22 6.46 16.69
C ILE A 52 -0.16 6.75 16.06
N PRO A 53 -0.25 7.61 15.04
CA PRO A 53 -1.53 7.92 14.39
C PRO A 53 -2.06 6.73 13.62
N ARG A 54 -3.37 6.46 13.73
CA ARG A 54 -4.06 5.40 12.98
C ARG A 54 -5.07 5.97 11.99
N ASN A 55 -6.08 6.68 12.48
CA ASN A 55 -7.18 7.17 11.63
C ASN A 55 -7.78 8.48 12.15
N ILE A 56 -8.51 9.18 11.28
CA ILE A 56 -9.30 10.38 11.60
C ILE A 56 -10.70 10.17 11.06
N ALA A 57 -11.70 10.26 11.93
CA ALA A 57 -13.10 10.13 11.55
C ALA A 57 -13.58 11.30 10.67
N PRO A 58 -14.60 11.11 9.81
CA PRO A 58 -15.23 12.20 9.07
C PRO A 58 -15.61 13.36 9.99
N GLY A 59 -15.16 14.57 9.64
CA GLY A 59 -15.40 15.79 10.41
C GLY A 59 -14.47 16.00 11.63
N ALA A 60 -13.74 14.99 12.07
CA ALA A 60 -12.75 15.13 13.14
C ALA A 60 -11.48 15.85 12.66
N LYS A 61 -10.74 16.44 13.61
CA LYS A 61 -9.49 17.18 13.35
C LYS A 61 -8.24 16.45 13.80
N ASP A 62 -8.38 15.54 14.75
CA ASP A 62 -7.27 14.90 15.43
C ASP A 62 -7.19 13.41 15.08
N TRP A 63 -5.97 12.88 15.10
CA TRP A 63 -5.73 11.45 14.98
C TRP A 63 -6.26 10.69 16.19
N ASN A 64 -6.88 9.54 15.95
CA ASN A 64 -6.91 8.46 16.90
C ASN A 64 -5.53 7.79 16.90
N TYR A 65 -4.99 7.55 18.10
CA TYR A 65 -3.67 6.97 18.28
C TYR A 65 -3.75 5.54 18.79
N VAL A 66 -2.73 4.74 18.50
CA VAL A 66 -2.64 3.32 18.87
C VAL A 66 -1.31 2.95 19.51
N GLY A 67 -1.30 1.83 20.23
CA GLY A 67 -0.08 1.24 20.79
C GLY A 67 0.75 0.53 19.73
N TYR A 68 1.95 0.08 20.13
CA TYR A 68 2.86 -0.63 19.22
C TYR A 68 2.29 -2.00 18.78
N GLU A 69 1.36 -2.59 19.53
CA GLU A 69 0.72 -3.86 19.17
C GLU A 69 -0.23 -3.77 17.97
N ASP A 70 -0.73 -2.57 17.63
CA ASP A 70 -1.68 -2.40 16.53
C ASP A 70 -1.02 -2.73 15.19
N TRP A 71 -1.71 -3.44 14.30
CA TRP A 71 -1.18 -3.83 12.99
C TRP A 71 -0.73 -2.64 12.13
N THR A 72 -1.28 -1.44 12.40
CA THR A 72 -0.91 -0.21 11.69
C THR A 72 0.31 0.52 12.26
N SER A 73 0.90 0.03 13.35
CA SER A 73 1.90 0.76 14.13
C SER A 73 3.18 1.11 13.35
N GLY A 74 3.49 0.32 12.31
CA GLY A 74 4.69 0.50 11.48
C GLY A 74 4.57 1.53 10.36
N PHE A 75 3.35 1.95 10.00
CA PHE A 75 3.14 2.85 8.86
C PHE A 75 3.63 4.27 9.14
N TRP A 76 3.37 4.81 10.34
CA TRP A 76 3.82 6.16 10.69
C TRP A 76 5.36 6.32 10.72
N PRO A 77 6.14 5.49 11.45
CA PRO A 77 7.60 5.52 11.32
C PRO A 77 8.05 5.33 9.86
N GLY A 78 7.35 4.50 9.07
CA GLY A 78 7.60 4.36 7.64
C GLY A 78 7.41 5.66 6.83
N VAL A 79 6.33 6.41 7.08
CA VAL A 79 6.11 7.74 6.51
C VAL A 79 7.27 8.68 6.86
N LEU A 80 7.70 8.70 8.12
CA LEU A 80 8.81 9.54 8.58
C LEU A 80 10.14 9.17 7.90
N TRP A 81 10.40 7.88 7.65
CA TRP A 81 11.55 7.44 6.88
C TRP A 81 11.50 7.90 5.41
N TYR A 82 10.34 7.85 4.77
CA TYR A 82 10.18 8.38 3.41
C TYR A 82 10.36 9.90 3.34
N LEU A 83 9.92 10.64 4.36
CA LEU A 83 10.18 12.08 4.46
C LEU A 83 11.66 12.38 4.64
N TYR A 84 12.38 11.59 5.44
CA TYR A 84 13.84 11.71 5.54
C TYR A 84 14.51 11.44 4.19
N GLU A 85 14.11 10.38 3.50
CA GLU A 85 14.66 10.01 2.19
C GLU A 85 14.45 11.12 1.14
N TYR A 86 13.30 11.79 1.17
CA TYR A 86 13.02 12.92 0.28
C TYR A 86 13.80 14.18 0.64
N THR A 87 13.77 14.57 1.91
CA THR A 87 14.24 15.90 2.35
C THR A 87 15.72 15.93 2.72
N GLY A 88 16.30 14.79 3.08
CA GLY A 88 17.62 14.70 3.73
C GLY A 88 17.67 15.31 5.14
N ASN A 89 16.55 15.83 5.67
CA ASN A 89 16.54 16.53 6.95
C ASN A 89 16.54 15.54 8.12
N THR A 90 17.56 15.67 8.98
CA THR A 90 17.83 14.76 10.10
C THR A 90 16.74 14.75 11.16
N ILE A 91 15.86 15.78 11.23
CA ILE A 91 14.74 15.78 12.16
C ILE A 91 13.75 14.65 11.87
N TRP A 92 13.52 14.33 10.59
CA TRP A 92 12.67 13.22 10.17
C TRP A 92 13.32 11.89 10.52
N ARG A 93 14.64 11.76 10.30
CA ARG A 93 15.43 10.59 10.70
C ARG A 93 15.32 10.32 12.20
N GLN A 94 15.53 11.34 13.04
CA GLN A 94 15.48 11.21 14.50
C GLN A 94 14.11 10.76 14.99
N ARG A 95 13.03 11.33 14.42
CA ARG A 95 11.67 10.92 14.76
C ARG A 95 11.37 9.51 14.26
N ALA A 96 11.74 9.19 13.02
CA ALA A 96 11.55 7.87 12.46
C ALA A 96 12.27 6.78 13.28
N ASP A 97 13.50 7.03 13.72
CA ASP A 97 14.24 6.15 14.63
C ASP A 97 13.51 5.97 15.96
N LYS A 98 13.08 7.06 16.60
CA LYS A 98 12.36 7.01 17.88
C LYS A 98 11.08 6.17 17.79
N TYR A 99 10.23 6.43 16.80
CA TYR A 99 9.00 5.65 16.59
C TYR A 99 9.33 4.20 16.23
N SER A 100 10.30 3.94 15.34
CA SER A 100 10.69 2.56 15.02
C SER A 100 11.13 1.80 16.28
N ARG A 101 11.99 2.39 17.12
CA ARG A 101 12.46 1.75 18.35
C ARG A 101 11.35 1.49 19.37
N PHE A 102 10.25 2.24 19.35
CA PHE A 102 9.09 1.95 20.19
C PHE A 102 8.41 0.62 19.84
N LEU A 103 8.57 0.13 18.61
CA LEU A 103 8.06 -1.17 18.15
C LEU A 103 8.97 -2.36 18.49
N THR A 104 10.13 -2.13 19.13
CA THR A 104 11.09 -3.19 19.51
C THR A 104 10.47 -4.40 20.24
N PRO A 105 9.48 -4.23 21.15
CA PRO A 105 8.86 -5.38 21.85
C PRO A 105 8.25 -6.44 20.92
N LEU A 106 7.85 -6.06 19.68
CA LEU A 106 7.34 -6.99 18.68
C LEU A 106 8.35 -8.07 18.26
N SER A 107 9.66 -7.81 18.43
CA SER A 107 10.73 -8.73 18.02
C SER A 107 11.01 -9.87 19.00
N VAL A 108 10.49 -9.79 20.22
CA VAL A 108 10.80 -10.74 21.31
C VAL A 108 9.58 -11.38 21.96
N ARG A 109 8.37 -10.91 21.62
CA ARG A 109 7.11 -11.51 22.08
C ARG A 109 6.60 -12.54 21.06
N SER A 110 5.74 -13.45 21.51
CA SER A 110 5.04 -14.36 20.58
C SER A 110 4.17 -13.59 19.59
N ALA A 111 4.15 -14.04 18.33
CA ALA A 111 3.32 -13.43 17.29
C ALA A 111 1.83 -13.63 17.60
N THR A 112 1.09 -12.53 17.69
CA THR A 112 -0.37 -12.51 17.90
C THR A 112 -1.16 -12.40 16.60
N ASP A 113 -0.47 -12.09 15.51
CA ASP A 113 -0.95 -11.88 14.16
C ASP A 113 0.25 -11.95 13.20
N HIS A 114 -0.03 -11.98 11.90
CA HIS A 114 0.97 -12.02 10.85
C HIS A 114 1.48 -10.64 10.42
N ASP A 115 0.96 -9.55 10.98
CA ASP A 115 1.18 -8.16 10.54
C ASP A 115 2.55 -7.61 10.98
N LEU A 116 3.41 -8.46 11.55
CA LEU A 116 4.78 -8.12 11.92
C LEU A 116 5.59 -7.55 10.76
N GLY A 117 5.28 -7.89 9.50
CA GLY A 117 5.89 -7.25 8.33
C GLY A 117 5.45 -5.78 8.18
N PHE A 118 4.16 -5.48 8.29
CA PHE A 118 3.69 -4.08 8.31
C PHE A 118 4.27 -3.32 9.50
N GLN A 119 4.27 -3.92 10.69
CA GLN A 119 4.72 -3.25 11.90
C GLN A 119 6.24 -2.99 11.88
N VAL A 120 7.05 -4.03 11.61
CA VAL A 120 8.51 -3.96 11.74
C VAL A 120 9.20 -3.63 10.41
N TYR A 121 8.75 -4.17 9.29
CA TYR A 121 9.46 -3.97 8.02
C TYR A 121 9.18 -2.59 7.39
N CYS A 122 7.95 -2.05 7.52
CA CYS A 122 7.68 -0.67 7.10
C CYS A 122 8.47 0.36 7.93
N SER A 123 8.83 0.03 9.16
CA SER A 123 9.59 0.88 10.09
C SER A 123 11.10 0.60 10.04
N PHE A 124 11.56 -0.43 10.75
CA PHE A 124 12.97 -0.85 10.80
C PHE A 124 13.54 -1.20 9.44
N GLY A 125 12.76 -1.82 8.55
CA GLY A 125 13.21 -2.15 7.19
C GLY A 125 13.60 -0.91 6.39
N ASN A 126 12.78 0.13 6.42
CA ASN A 126 13.10 1.44 5.85
C ASN A 126 14.30 2.11 6.53
N GLY A 127 14.36 2.07 7.86
CA GLY A 127 15.51 2.55 8.62
C GLY A 127 16.81 1.87 8.21
N PHE A 128 16.82 0.54 8.09
CA PHE A 128 17.99 -0.22 7.65
C PHE A 128 18.36 0.09 6.20
N ARG A 129 17.36 0.18 5.31
CA ARG A 129 17.55 0.53 3.90
C ARG A 129 18.32 1.84 3.74
N LEU A 130 17.97 2.85 4.54
CA LEU A 130 18.52 4.21 4.45
C LEU A 130 19.81 4.42 5.26
N THR A 131 19.97 3.75 6.40
CA THR A 131 21.07 4.01 7.35
C THR A 131 22.10 2.89 7.46
N LYS A 132 21.74 1.67 7.04
CA LYS A 132 22.52 0.43 7.26
C LYS A 132 22.87 0.14 8.73
N ASN A 133 22.10 0.71 9.66
CA ASN A 133 22.25 0.48 11.09
C ASN A 133 22.02 -1.01 11.44
N GLN A 134 23.03 -1.66 12.02
CA GLN A 134 22.97 -3.08 12.35
C GLN A 134 21.98 -3.42 13.46
N ASP A 135 21.63 -2.46 14.34
CA ASP A 135 20.58 -2.67 15.34
C ASP A 135 19.25 -3.01 14.67
N TYR A 136 18.89 -2.26 13.61
CA TYR A 136 17.66 -2.51 12.87
C TYR A 136 17.68 -3.88 12.19
N LYS A 137 18.83 -4.27 11.61
CA LYS A 137 19.01 -5.60 11.03
C LYS A 137 18.73 -6.69 12.07
N ASN A 138 19.29 -6.55 13.28
CA ASN A 138 19.09 -7.53 14.35
C ASN A 138 17.62 -7.63 14.79
N ILE A 139 16.90 -6.50 14.85
CA ILE A 139 15.46 -6.50 15.14
C ILE A 139 14.67 -7.18 14.02
N ILE A 140 14.95 -6.88 12.75
CA ILE A 140 14.28 -7.51 11.60
C ILE A 140 14.47 -9.03 11.62
N LEU A 141 15.69 -9.52 11.86
CA LEU A 141 15.97 -10.95 11.93
C LEU A 141 15.17 -11.64 13.05
N LYS A 142 15.19 -11.08 14.27
CA LYS A 142 14.41 -11.62 15.39
C LYS A 142 12.91 -11.64 15.11
N THR A 143 12.38 -10.56 14.54
CA THR A 143 10.96 -10.50 14.18
C THR A 143 10.61 -11.49 13.07
N ALA A 144 11.51 -11.72 12.10
CA ALA A 144 11.30 -12.72 11.06
C ALA A 144 11.22 -14.14 11.65
N ASP A 145 12.06 -14.47 12.63
CA ASP A 145 11.97 -15.73 13.37
C ASP A 145 10.64 -15.85 14.11
N THR A 146 10.20 -14.78 14.78
CA THR A 146 8.90 -14.70 15.45
C THR A 146 7.74 -14.91 14.48
N LEU A 147 7.75 -14.27 13.31
CA LEU A 147 6.72 -14.45 12.27
C LEU A 147 6.74 -15.88 11.71
N ALA A 148 7.92 -16.47 11.53
CA ALA A 148 8.07 -17.83 11.01
C ALA A 148 7.42 -18.88 11.92
N THR A 149 7.24 -18.61 13.22
CA THR A 149 6.52 -19.52 14.14
C THR A 149 5.05 -19.74 13.76
N LEU A 150 4.46 -18.82 13.00
CA LEU A 150 3.08 -18.93 12.49
C LEU A 150 2.98 -19.75 11.20
N PHE A 151 4.10 -20.18 10.60
CA PHE A 151 4.09 -21.00 9.39
C PHE A 151 3.72 -22.45 9.69
N ASN A 152 2.69 -22.97 9.01
CA ASN A 152 2.34 -24.38 9.08
C ASN A 152 2.84 -25.09 7.80
N PRO A 153 3.80 -26.03 7.89
CA PRO A 153 4.37 -26.71 6.73
C PRO A 153 3.40 -27.65 6.00
N LYS A 154 2.35 -28.17 6.65
CA LYS A 154 1.32 -28.99 6.01
C LYS A 154 0.39 -28.14 5.15
N VAL A 155 -0.01 -26.98 5.67
CA VAL A 155 -0.83 -26.01 4.93
C VAL A 155 -0.01 -25.30 3.86
N GLY A 156 1.22 -24.90 4.20
CA GLY A 156 2.10 -24.13 3.34
C GLY A 156 1.88 -22.62 3.41
N THR A 157 1.23 -22.10 4.45
CA THR A 157 1.04 -20.66 4.68
C THR A 157 1.30 -20.29 6.13
N ILE A 158 1.40 -18.98 6.35
CA ILE A 158 1.48 -18.34 7.66
C ILE A 158 0.04 -18.17 8.17
N LEU A 159 -0.18 -18.48 9.44
CA LEU A 159 -1.44 -18.27 10.14
C LEU A 159 -1.66 -16.76 10.35
N SER A 160 -2.70 -16.19 9.78
CA SER A 160 -2.93 -14.75 9.81
C SER A 160 -3.39 -14.25 11.18
N TRP A 161 -4.39 -14.90 11.77
CA TRP A 161 -4.98 -14.53 13.05
C TRP A 161 -5.08 -15.75 13.99
N PRO A 162 -4.10 -15.95 14.88
CA PRO A 162 -4.16 -16.93 15.97
C PRO A 162 -5.45 -16.88 16.80
N GLY A 163 -5.99 -15.67 17.07
CA GLY A 163 -7.25 -15.52 17.82
C GLY A 163 -8.47 -16.16 17.15
N MET A 164 -8.53 -16.12 15.81
CA MET A 164 -9.66 -16.64 15.03
C MET A 164 -9.73 -18.17 15.01
N VAL A 165 -8.65 -18.85 15.40
CA VAL A 165 -8.65 -20.31 15.62
C VAL A 165 -9.72 -20.68 16.65
N LYS A 166 -9.77 -19.95 17.77
CA LYS A 166 -10.77 -20.18 18.83
C LYS A 166 -12.10 -19.46 18.53
N GLU A 167 -12.04 -18.20 18.13
CA GLU A 167 -13.24 -17.36 17.99
C GLU A 167 -14.19 -17.84 16.87
N LYS A 168 -13.64 -18.27 15.74
CA LYS A 168 -14.41 -18.62 14.53
C LYS A 168 -14.31 -20.10 14.14
N ASN A 169 -13.59 -20.89 14.93
CA ASN A 169 -13.19 -22.26 14.57
C ASN A 169 -12.53 -22.30 13.18
N TRP A 170 -11.59 -21.39 12.93
CA TRP A 170 -10.78 -21.38 11.70
C TRP A 170 -9.39 -21.96 12.00
N PRO A 171 -9.21 -23.29 11.91
CA PRO A 171 -8.03 -23.97 12.45
C PRO A 171 -6.72 -23.47 11.86
N HIS A 172 -6.71 -23.11 10.57
CA HIS A 172 -5.66 -22.30 9.97
C HIS A 172 -6.27 -21.30 8.99
N ASN A 173 -6.17 -20.00 9.27
CA ASN A 173 -6.68 -18.94 8.41
C ASN A 173 -5.52 -18.17 7.76
N THR A 174 -5.65 -17.87 6.48
CA THR A 174 -4.71 -17.01 5.75
C THR A 174 -5.49 -15.93 5.01
N ILE A 175 -5.11 -14.67 5.22
CA ILE A 175 -5.68 -13.51 4.53
C ILE A 175 -4.74 -12.99 3.45
N ILE A 176 -5.29 -12.29 2.46
CA ILE A 176 -4.50 -11.83 1.30
C ILE A 176 -3.44 -10.79 1.67
N ASP A 177 -3.69 -10.00 2.70
CA ASP A 177 -2.81 -9.01 3.34
C ASP A 177 -1.49 -9.65 3.76
N ASN A 178 -1.51 -10.94 4.09
CA ASN A 178 -0.35 -11.71 4.49
C ASN A 178 0.74 -11.77 3.40
N MET A 179 0.36 -11.54 2.14
CA MET A 179 1.32 -11.44 1.03
C MET A 179 2.32 -10.30 1.22
N ILE A 180 1.93 -9.19 1.84
CA ILE A 180 2.82 -8.04 2.04
C ILE A 180 3.87 -8.35 3.11
N ASN A 181 3.45 -9.07 4.15
CA ASN A 181 4.31 -9.45 5.27
C ASN A 181 5.44 -10.42 4.88
N LEU A 182 5.34 -11.07 3.71
CA LEU A 182 6.39 -11.96 3.20
C LEU A 182 7.68 -11.22 2.82
N GLU A 183 7.61 -9.92 2.53
CA GLU A 183 8.78 -9.10 2.17
C GLU A 183 9.84 -9.15 3.27
N MET A 184 9.41 -9.10 4.53
CA MET A 184 10.30 -9.19 5.68
C MET A 184 11.06 -10.52 5.70
N LEU A 185 10.41 -11.64 5.36
CA LEU A 185 11.04 -12.97 5.36
C LEU A 185 12.06 -13.11 4.22
N PHE A 186 11.72 -12.61 3.02
CA PHE A 186 12.65 -12.57 1.90
C PHE A 186 13.91 -11.76 2.24
N GLU A 187 13.72 -10.59 2.84
CA GLU A 187 14.80 -9.68 3.17
C GLU A 187 15.64 -10.17 4.35
N ALA A 188 15.00 -10.73 5.40
CA ALA A 188 15.68 -11.40 6.49
C ALA A 188 16.57 -12.56 6.00
N SER A 189 16.10 -13.35 5.02
CA SER A 189 16.91 -14.41 4.42
C SER A 189 18.20 -13.86 3.78
N LYS A 190 18.11 -12.77 3.00
CA LYS A 190 19.28 -12.08 2.42
C LYS A 190 20.21 -11.48 3.49
N MET A 191 19.67 -11.09 4.64
CA MET A 191 20.40 -10.48 5.75
C MET A 191 21.13 -11.50 6.64
N GLY A 192 20.94 -12.80 6.43
CA GLY A 192 21.61 -13.87 7.19
C GLY A 192 20.69 -14.70 8.09
N GLY A 193 19.36 -14.53 8.02
CA GLY A 193 18.38 -15.35 8.75
C GLY A 193 18.18 -16.76 8.18
N GLY A 194 18.92 -17.14 7.12
CA GLY A 194 18.88 -18.47 6.53
C GLY A 194 17.87 -18.62 5.39
N LYS A 195 18.03 -19.69 4.60
CA LYS A 195 17.21 -19.96 3.41
C LYS A 195 15.78 -20.40 3.74
N ALA A 196 15.55 -20.96 4.93
CA ALA A 196 14.22 -21.42 5.34
C ALA A 196 13.16 -20.31 5.31
N LEU A 197 13.52 -19.07 5.67
CA LEU A 197 12.62 -17.92 5.61
C LEU A 197 12.17 -17.60 4.18
N TYR A 198 13.11 -17.68 3.21
CA TYR A 198 12.80 -17.55 1.78
C TYR A 198 11.87 -18.67 1.33
N ASP A 199 12.17 -19.92 1.70
CA ASP A 199 11.38 -21.09 1.28
C ASP A 199 9.94 -21.04 1.83
N MET A 200 9.76 -20.58 3.08
CA MET A 200 8.44 -20.33 3.66
C MET A 200 7.67 -19.25 2.90
N ALA A 201 8.33 -18.14 2.56
CA ALA A 201 7.71 -17.04 1.83
C ALA A 201 7.29 -17.45 0.40
N VAL A 202 8.13 -18.18 -0.33
CA VAL A 202 7.77 -18.75 -1.64
C VAL A 202 6.60 -19.72 -1.51
N LYS A 203 6.66 -20.64 -0.54
CA LYS A 203 5.61 -21.64 -0.34
C LYS A 203 4.27 -20.99 0.03
N HIS A 204 4.29 -19.94 0.84
CA HIS A 204 3.13 -19.12 1.15
C HIS A 204 2.53 -18.55 -0.14
N ALA A 205 3.32 -17.83 -0.93
CA ALA A 205 2.85 -17.21 -2.18
C ALA A 205 2.27 -18.24 -3.17
N GLU A 206 2.89 -19.41 -3.31
CA GLU A 206 2.37 -20.49 -4.17
C GLU A 206 1.02 -21.03 -3.68
N THR A 207 0.88 -21.23 -2.37
CA THR A 207 -0.33 -21.77 -1.76
C THR A 207 -1.47 -20.77 -1.84
N THR A 208 -1.20 -19.49 -1.57
CA THR A 208 -2.15 -18.37 -1.74
C THR A 208 -2.60 -18.28 -3.20
N LYS A 209 -1.68 -18.31 -4.17
CA LYS A 209 -1.99 -18.28 -5.62
C LYS A 209 -2.93 -19.40 -6.03
N LYS A 210 -2.78 -20.60 -5.43
CA LYS A 210 -3.59 -21.77 -5.74
C LYS A 210 -5.01 -21.69 -5.17
N ASN A 211 -5.19 -21.14 -3.97
CA ASN A 211 -6.40 -21.36 -3.17
C ASN A 211 -7.24 -20.10 -2.93
N GLN A 212 -6.63 -18.91 -3.00
CA GLN A 212 -7.22 -17.63 -2.59
C GLN A 212 -7.83 -16.83 -3.75
N PHE A 213 -7.77 -17.34 -4.97
CA PHE A 213 -8.25 -16.66 -6.16
C PHE A 213 -9.42 -17.41 -6.80
N ARG A 214 -10.38 -16.64 -7.30
CA ARG A 214 -11.46 -17.12 -8.16
C ARG A 214 -10.93 -17.37 -9.57
N LYS A 215 -11.74 -17.99 -10.42
CA LYS A 215 -11.37 -18.31 -11.82
C LYS A 215 -11.03 -17.06 -12.64
N ASP A 216 -11.64 -15.92 -12.29
CA ASP A 216 -11.45 -14.63 -12.95
C ASP A 216 -10.26 -13.84 -12.39
N TYR A 217 -9.50 -14.37 -11.43
CA TYR A 217 -8.40 -13.70 -10.70
C TYR A 217 -8.81 -12.60 -9.72
N SER A 218 -10.10 -12.45 -9.42
CA SER A 218 -10.52 -11.73 -8.21
C SER A 218 -10.15 -12.54 -6.97
N VAL A 219 -9.78 -11.86 -5.90
CA VAL A 219 -9.27 -12.50 -4.68
C VAL A 219 -10.34 -12.63 -3.60
N TYR A 220 -10.34 -13.76 -2.89
CA TYR A 220 -11.04 -13.91 -1.62
C TYR A 220 -10.23 -13.23 -0.52
N HIS A 221 -10.90 -12.64 0.47
CA HIS A 221 -10.17 -12.05 1.61
C HIS A 221 -9.49 -13.15 2.43
N VAL A 222 -10.24 -14.17 2.89
CA VAL A 222 -9.77 -15.20 3.83
C VAL A 222 -9.90 -16.58 3.21
N VAL A 223 -8.89 -17.43 3.39
CA VAL A 223 -8.99 -18.88 3.15
C VAL A 223 -8.73 -19.63 4.45
N VAL A 224 -9.58 -20.61 4.74
CA VAL A 224 -9.47 -21.50 5.90
C VAL A 224 -9.01 -22.88 5.43
N TYR A 225 -8.00 -23.44 6.10
CA TYR A 225 -7.37 -24.71 5.75
C TYR A 225 -7.46 -25.71 6.89
N ASP A 226 -7.49 -26.98 6.53
CA ASP A 226 -7.31 -28.09 7.46
C ASP A 226 -5.82 -28.22 7.82
N THR A 227 -5.49 -28.19 9.11
CA THR A 227 -4.11 -28.15 9.62
C THR A 227 -3.34 -29.45 9.41
N VAL A 228 -4.04 -30.56 9.18
CA VAL A 228 -3.45 -31.91 9.06
C VAL A 228 -3.14 -32.22 7.60
N THR A 229 -4.12 -32.00 6.72
CA THR A 229 -4.08 -32.32 5.29
C THR A 229 -3.60 -31.17 4.42
N GLY A 230 -3.64 -29.93 4.93
CA GLY A 230 -3.33 -28.71 4.17
C GLY A 230 -4.38 -28.34 3.12
N LYS A 231 -5.53 -29.03 3.08
CA LYS A 231 -6.58 -28.77 2.10
C LYS A 231 -7.38 -27.52 2.47
N LYS A 232 -7.75 -26.75 1.46
CA LYS A 232 -8.71 -25.65 1.59
C LYS A 232 -10.06 -26.22 2.07
N ILE A 233 -10.57 -25.69 3.18
CA ILE A 233 -11.90 -25.98 3.72
C ILE A 233 -12.91 -25.04 3.06
N LYS A 234 -12.67 -23.72 3.14
CA LYS A 234 -13.54 -22.68 2.58
C LYS A 234 -12.75 -21.40 2.29
N ALA A 235 -13.32 -20.55 1.43
CA ALA A 235 -12.87 -19.18 1.25
C ALA A 235 -14.06 -18.25 1.50
N ILE A 236 -13.80 -17.15 2.21
CA ILE A 236 -14.82 -16.24 2.74
C ILE A 236 -14.28 -14.81 2.75
N THR A 237 -15.09 -13.87 3.21
CA THR A 237 -14.69 -12.50 3.49
C THR A 237 -14.70 -12.17 4.98
N HIS A 238 -13.85 -11.22 5.37
CA HIS A 238 -13.95 -10.55 6.66
C HIS A 238 -14.33 -9.06 6.47
N GLN A 239 -13.70 -8.39 5.51
CA GLN A 239 -13.88 -6.94 5.27
C GLN A 239 -14.57 -6.56 3.96
N GLY A 240 -14.79 -7.52 3.04
CA GLY A 240 -15.50 -7.30 1.77
C GLY A 240 -17.02 -7.35 1.91
N TYR A 241 -17.73 -6.95 0.87
CA TYR A 241 -19.20 -6.95 0.82
C TYR A 241 -19.81 -8.33 0.99
N SER A 242 -19.25 -9.35 0.35
CA SER A 242 -19.70 -10.75 0.49
C SER A 242 -18.54 -11.71 0.26
N ASP A 243 -18.74 -12.99 0.55
CA ASP A 243 -17.72 -14.03 0.28
C ASP A 243 -17.34 -14.09 -1.20
N ASP A 244 -18.24 -13.69 -2.11
CA ASP A 244 -18.02 -13.68 -3.55
C ASP A 244 -17.67 -12.31 -4.13
N SER A 245 -17.59 -11.27 -3.29
CA SER A 245 -17.23 -9.92 -3.73
C SER A 245 -15.72 -9.71 -3.90
N MET A 246 -15.36 -8.67 -4.64
CA MET A 246 -13.98 -8.20 -4.80
C MET A 246 -13.74 -6.95 -3.96
N TRP A 247 -13.33 -7.16 -2.71
CA TRP A 247 -12.86 -6.09 -1.83
C TRP A 247 -11.63 -5.39 -2.43
N ALA A 248 -11.71 -4.06 -2.59
CA ALA A 248 -10.76 -3.33 -3.42
C ALA A 248 -9.33 -3.37 -2.87
N ARG A 249 -9.16 -3.19 -1.55
CA ARG A 249 -7.85 -3.26 -0.91
C ARG A 249 -7.28 -4.67 -0.88
N GLY A 250 -8.12 -5.70 -0.76
CA GLY A 250 -7.68 -7.10 -0.86
C GLY A 250 -7.07 -7.41 -2.22
N GLN A 251 -7.73 -6.96 -3.31
CA GLN A 251 -7.15 -7.07 -4.65
C GLN A 251 -5.87 -6.24 -4.78
N GLY A 252 -5.82 -5.07 -4.14
CA GLY A 252 -4.60 -4.26 -4.04
C GLY A 252 -3.43 -4.99 -3.37
N TRP A 253 -3.67 -5.69 -2.27
CA TRP A 253 -2.66 -6.52 -1.59
C TRP A 253 -2.15 -7.64 -2.49
N ALA A 254 -3.02 -8.26 -3.29
CA ALA A 254 -2.60 -9.24 -4.28
C ALA A 254 -1.67 -8.61 -5.35
N ILE A 255 -2.06 -7.46 -5.92
CA ILE A 255 -1.27 -6.76 -6.95
C ILE A 255 0.12 -6.41 -6.42
N TYR A 256 0.17 -5.76 -5.26
CA TYR A 256 1.44 -5.37 -4.65
C TYR A 256 2.25 -6.59 -4.24
N GLY A 257 1.63 -7.53 -3.54
CA GLY A 257 2.27 -8.72 -3.00
C GLY A 257 2.89 -9.62 -4.08
N TYR A 258 2.20 -9.91 -5.17
CA TYR A 258 2.78 -10.72 -6.26
C TYR A 258 3.83 -9.98 -7.08
N THR A 259 3.72 -8.66 -7.20
CA THR A 259 4.79 -7.83 -7.77
C THR A 259 6.06 -7.94 -6.91
N MET A 260 5.91 -7.83 -5.58
CA MET A 260 6.99 -8.00 -4.62
C MET A 260 7.56 -9.43 -4.66
N VAL A 261 6.73 -10.48 -4.65
CA VAL A 261 7.21 -11.87 -4.75
C VAL A 261 8.00 -12.09 -6.04
N TYR A 262 7.57 -11.53 -7.18
CA TYR A 262 8.38 -11.58 -8.40
C TYR A 262 9.70 -10.84 -8.24
N ARG A 263 9.73 -9.66 -7.61
CA ARG A 263 10.98 -8.96 -7.32
C ARG A 263 11.96 -9.86 -6.58
N GLU A 264 11.48 -10.55 -5.55
CA GLU A 264 12.28 -11.36 -4.62
C GLU A 264 12.74 -12.70 -5.20
N THR A 265 11.90 -13.32 -6.05
CA THR A 265 12.15 -14.66 -6.58
C THR A 265 12.69 -14.65 -8.02
N LYS A 266 12.40 -13.61 -8.78
CA LYS A 266 12.54 -13.53 -10.24
C LYS A 266 11.85 -14.68 -11.01
N ASP A 267 10.95 -15.42 -10.37
CA ASP A 267 10.24 -16.52 -11.01
C ASP A 267 9.10 -15.96 -11.90
N PRO A 268 9.17 -16.15 -13.25
CA PRO A 268 8.21 -15.58 -14.19
C PRO A 268 6.75 -15.95 -13.90
N LYS A 269 6.48 -17.06 -13.21
CA LYS A 269 5.11 -17.47 -12.86
C LYS A 269 4.41 -16.46 -11.96
N PHE A 270 5.16 -15.73 -11.13
CA PHE A 270 4.60 -14.69 -10.27
C PHE A 270 4.40 -13.38 -11.02
N LEU A 271 5.25 -13.06 -12.01
CA LEU A 271 5.04 -11.90 -12.88
C LEU A 271 3.79 -12.05 -13.76
N ASP A 272 3.64 -13.21 -14.40
CA ASP A 272 2.42 -13.54 -15.16
C ASP A 272 1.17 -13.44 -14.28
N PHE A 273 1.27 -13.94 -13.05
CA PHE A 273 0.17 -13.87 -12.11
C PHE A 273 -0.13 -12.43 -11.65
N ALA A 274 0.89 -11.62 -11.39
CA ALA A 274 0.74 -10.19 -11.08
C ALA A 274 -0.02 -9.47 -12.20
N HIS A 275 0.31 -9.71 -13.48
CA HIS A 275 -0.43 -9.13 -14.61
C HIS A 275 -1.91 -9.51 -14.61
N LYS A 276 -2.24 -10.78 -14.33
CA LYS A 276 -3.61 -11.28 -14.28
C LYS A 276 -4.43 -10.63 -13.18
N VAL A 277 -3.92 -10.59 -11.95
CA VAL A 277 -4.62 -9.95 -10.82
C VAL A 277 -4.75 -8.44 -11.00
N THR A 278 -3.76 -7.80 -11.62
CA THR A 278 -3.80 -6.36 -11.95
C THR A 278 -4.86 -6.05 -13.00
N LYS A 279 -4.98 -6.89 -14.04
CA LYS A 279 -5.96 -6.67 -15.11
C LYS A 279 -7.38 -6.57 -14.57
N VAL A 280 -7.79 -7.50 -13.69
CA VAL A 280 -9.14 -7.52 -13.10
C VAL A 280 -9.46 -6.23 -12.36
N TYR A 281 -8.50 -5.72 -11.58
CA TYR A 281 -8.67 -4.47 -10.85
C TYR A 281 -8.84 -3.28 -11.81
N LEU A 282 -7.94 -3.15 -12.79
CA LEU A 282 -7.94 -2.01 -13.71
C LEU A 282 -9.16 -1.97 -14.63
N ASP A 283 -9.66 -3.13 -15.05
CA ASP A 283 -10.85 -3.25 -15.90
C ASP A 283 -12.13 -2.77 -15.19
N ARG A 284 -12.15 -2.81 -13.85
CA ARG A 284 -13.32 -2.47 -13.02
C ARG A 284 -13.23 -1.08 -12.38
N LEU A 285 -12.14 -0.35 -12.60
CA LEU A 285 -11.95 0.98 -12.00
C LEU A 285 -12.98 2.00 -12.50
N PRO A 286 -13.48 2.88 -11.62
CA PRO A 286 -14.25 4.03 -12.04
C PRO A 286 -13.38 5.02 -12.84
N LYS A 287 -14.05 6.00 -13.48
CA LYS A 287 -13.37 6.98 -14.37
C LYS A 287 -12.29 7.80 -13.67
N ASP A 288 -12.47 8.10 -12.39
CA ASP A 288 -11.50 8.84 -11.56
C ASP A 288 -10.37 7.94 -11.01
N LEU A 289 -10.36 6.65 -11.35
CA LEU A 289 -9.32 5.68 -10.99
C LEU A 289 -9.18 5.38 -9.48
N ILE A 290 -10.03 5.94 -8.63
CA ILE A 290 -10.06 5.62 -7.19
C ILE A 290 -11.17 4.62 -6.95
N PRO A 291 -10.89 3.40 -6.49
CA PRO A 291 -11.91 2.38 -6.36
C PRO A 291 -12.95 2.76 -5.30
N TYR A 292 -14.14 2.20 -5.44
CA TYR A 292 -15.03 2.02 -4.31
C TYR A 292 -14.43 1.00 -3.35
N TRP A 293 -14.88 0.97 -2.09
CA TRP A 293 -14.34 0.05 -1.09
C TRP A 293 -14.45 -1.44 -1.49
N ASP A 294 -15.49 -1.79 -2.25
CA ASP A 294 -15.70 -3.10 -2.86
C ASP A 294 -16.30 -2.91 -4.26
N PHE A 295 -15.83 -3.69 -5.24
CA PHE A 295 -16.27 -3.57 -6.63
C PHE A 295 -17.62 -4.24 -6.92
N ASP A 296 -18.10 -5.11 -6.03
CA ASP A 296 -19.38 -5.82 -6.16
C ASP A 296 -20.44 -5.30 -5.17
N ALA A 297 -20.16 -4.19 -4.48
CA ALA A 297 -21.14 -3.53 -3.63
C ALA A 297 -22.35 -3.04 -4.45
N PRO A 298 -23.59 -3.17 -3.92
CA PRO A 298 -24.82 -3.18 -4.69
C PRO A 298 -25.13 -1.83 -5.35
N ASN A 299 -24.68 -0.72 -4.75
CA ASN A 299 -24.89 0.62 -5.27
C ASN A 299 -23.56 1.28 -5.64
N VAL A 300 -22.70 0.59 -6.39
CA VAL A 300 -21.30 0.97 -6.63
C VAL A 300 -21.10 2.47 -6.90
N THR A 301 -22.01 3.19 -7.57
CA THR A 301 -21.85 4.64 -7.82
C THR A 301 -21.98 5.54 -6.58
N LYS A 302 -22.60 5.07 -5.50
CA LYS A 302 -22.87 5.78 -4.24
C LYS A 302 -22.14 5.19 -3.03
N GLU A 303 -21.37 4.12 -3.23
CA GLU A 303 -20.58 3.51 -2.18
C GLU A 303 -19.43 4.43 -1.74
N PRO A 304 -18.92 4.30 -0.51
CA PRO A 304 -17.73 5.03 -0.11
C PRO A 304 -16.50 4.55 -0.90
N ARG A 305 -15.54 5.45 -1.05
CA ARG A 305 -14.29 5.18 -1.74
C ARG A 305 -13.29 4.51 -0.82
N ASP A 306 -12.23 3.99 -1.43
CA ASP A 306 -11.06 3.56 -0.68
C ASP A 306 -9.77 4.13 -1.31
N ALA A 307 -9.40 5.34 -0.88
CA ALA A 307 -8.16 6.00 -1.28
C ALA A 307 -6.92 5.19 -0.92
N SER A 308 -6.97 4.41 0.17
CA SER A 308 -5.87 3.54 0.58
C SER A 308 -5.56 2.45 -0.45
N ALA A 309 -6.60 1.84 -1.04
CA ALA A 309 -6.43 0.85 -2.11
C ALA A 309 -5.83 1.48 -3.37
N ALA A 310 -6.25 2.70 -3.74
CA ALA A 310 -5.66 3.41 -4.87
C ALA A 310 -4.17 3.75 -4.65
N ALA A 311 -3.81 4.25 -3.46
CA ALA A 311 -2.43 4.60 -3.12
C ALA A 311 -1.51 3.37 -3.17
N LEU A 312 -1.97 2.26 -2.57
CA LEU A 312 -1.30 0.96 -2.61
C LEU A 312 -1.08 0.47 -4.04
N VAL A 313 -2.15 0.45 -4.84
CA VAL A 313 -2.09 -0.06 -6.22
C VAL A 313 -1.24 0.84 -7.09
N ALA A 314 -1.28 2.17 -6.92
CA ALA A 314 -0.38 3.08 -7.62
C ALA A 314 1.09 2.74 -7.36
N SER A 315 1.46 2.49 -6.09
CA SER A 315 2.83 2.08 -5.73
C SER A 315 3.22 0.74 -6.38
N GLY A 316 2.32 -0.25 -6.34
CA GLY A 316 2.54 -1.56 -6.95
C GLY A 316 2.65 -1.51 -8.47
N LEU A 317 1.83 -0.69 -9.14
CA LEU A 317 1.85 -0.50 -10.59
C LEU A 317 3.13 0.18 -11.08
N ILE A 318 3.64 1.16 -10.33
CA ILE A 318 4.94 1.79 -10.64
C ILE A 318 6.02 0.72 -10.65
N GLU A 319 6.07 -0.14 -9.64
CA GLU A 319 7.05 -1.23 -9.59
C GLU A 319 6.82 -2.27 -10.69
N LEU A 320 5.60 -2.76 -10.86
CA LEU A 320 5.24 -3.75 -11.89
C LEU A 320 5.62 -3.27 -13.29
N SER A 321 5.44 -1.98 -13.58
CA SER A 321 5.82 -1.39 -14.87
C SER A 321 7.30 -1.58 -15.19
N THR A 322 8.19 -1.60 -14.17
CA THR A 322 9.64 -1.78 -14.36
C THR A 322 10.04 -3.22 -14.73
N TYR A 323 9.15 -4.19 -14.44
CA TYR A 323 9.37 -5.60 -14.76
C TYR A 323 8.66 -6.04 -16.05
N THR A 324 7.72 -5.24 -16.54
CA THR A 324 6.87 -5.56 -17.67
C THR A 324 7.64 -5.38 -18.99
N LYS A 325 7.87 -6.48 -19.73
CA LYS A 325 8.61 -6.44 -21.01
C LYS A 325 7.81 -5.80 -22.15
N ASP A 326 6.49 -5.99 -22.16
CA ASP A 326 5.61 -5.32 -23.11
C ASP A 326 5.57 -3.82 -22.79
N LYS A 327 6.16 -3.02 -23.69
CA LYS A 327 6.27 -1.56 -23.52
C LYS A 327 4.92 -0.85 -23.46
N ALA A 328 3.90 -1.34 -24.18
CA ALA A 328 2.57 -0.75 -24.17
C ALA A 328 1.88 -1.04 -22.83
N LEU A 329 1.99 -2.27 -22.35
CA LEU A 329 1.45 -2.66 -21.05
C LEU A 329 2.15 -1.94 -19.88
N ALA A 330 3.49 -1.87 -19.92
CA ALA A 330 4.29 -1.13 -18.95
C ALA A 330 3.88 0.35 -18.88
N LYS A 331 3.72 0.99 -20.05
CA LYS A 331 3.25 2.37 -20.16
C LYS A 331 1.82 2.52 -19.64
N MET A 332 0.93 1.56 -19.90
CA MET A 332 -0.43 1.58 -19.38
C MET A 332 -0.45 1.53 -17.85
N TYR A 333 0.34 0.64 -17.22
CA TYR A 333 0.45 0.59 -15.76
C TYR A 333 0.98 1.90 -15.18
N LEU A 334 2.03 2.47 -15.77
CA LEU A 334 2.56 3.75 -15.32
C LEU A 334 1.54 4.88 -15.47
N ASN A 335 0.84 4.96 -16.61
CA ASN A 335 -0.21 5.96 -16.82
C ASN A 335 -1.36 5.83 -15.81
N LYS A 336 -1.77 4.59 -15.47
CA LYS A 336 -2.80 4.35 -14.45
C LYS A 336 -2.32 4.76 -13.07
N ALA A 337 -1.08 4.44 -12.70
CA ALA A 337 -0.50 4.87 -11.43
C ALA A 337 -0.39 6.39 -11.32
N GLU A 338 0.09 7.07 -12.37
CA GLU A 338 0.13 8.53 -12.41
C GLU A 338 -1.27 9.15 -12.34
N GLY A 339 -2.27 8.54 -13.00
CA GLY A 339 -3.66 8.97 -12.94
C GLY A 339 -4.26 8.84 -11.54
N MET A 340 -4.02 7.72 -10.85
CA MET A 340 -4.42 7.54 -9.45
C MET A 340 -3.76 8.59 -8.56
N LEU A 341 -2.44 8.80 -8.69
CA LEU A 341 -1.72 9.80 -7.93
C LEU A 341 -2.24 11.22 -8.21
N ALA A 342 -2.55 11.54 -9.47
CA ALA A 342 -3.13 12.84 -9.83
C ALA A 342 -4.49 13.08 -9.16
N GLU A 343 -5.37 12.09 -9.13
CA GLU A 343 -6.67 12.20 -8.46
C GLU A 343 -6.51 12.25 -6.94
N LEU A 344 -5.65 11.40 -6.35
CA LEU A 344 -5.32 11.43 -4.91
C LEU A 344 -4.69 12.77 -4.50
N SER A 345 -3.93 13.41 -5.39
CA SER A 345 -3.34 14.74 -5.20
C SER A 345 -4.30 15.91 -5.46
N SER A 346 -5.55 15.65 -5.82
CA SER A 346 -6.55 16.69 -6.05
C SER A 346 -7.12 17.22 -4.72
N SER A 347 -7.80 18.36 -4.78
CA SER A 347 -8.53 18.92 -3.62
C SER A 347 -9.67 18.02 -3.11
N LYS A 348 -10.06 17.00 -3.87
CA LYS A 348 -11.08 16.02 -3.47
C LYS A 348 -10.52 14.99 -2.49
N TYR A 349 -9.23 14.66 -2.57
CA TYR A 349 -8.64 13.59 -1.76
C TYR A 349 -7.54 14.07 -0.82
N GLN A 350 -6.84 15.17 -1.12
CA GLN A 350 -5.90 15.75 -0.16
C GLN A 350 -6.63 16.38 1.02
N SER A 351 -6.27 15.97 2.23
CA SER A 351 -6.84 16.49 3.46
C SER A 351 -6.59 17.99 3.63
N ALA A 352 -5.40 18.49 3.27
CA ALA A 352 -5.04 19.91 3.33
C ALA A 352 -5.38 20.58 4.68
N ASN A 353 -6.41 21.44 4.70
CA ASN A 353 -6.84 22.15 5.91
C ASN A 353 -7.97 21.42 6.67
N VAL A 354 -8.48 20.30 6.14
CA VAL A 354 -9.50 19.48 6.80
C VAL A 354 -8.93 18.86 8.07
N ASN A 355 -7.80 18.17 7.97
CA ASN A 355 -7.14 17.48 9.08
C ASN A 355 -5.64 17.23 8.72
N PRO A 356 -4.79 16.71 9.64
CA PRO A 356 -3.35 16.59 9.42
C PRO A 356 -2.89 15.34 8.62
N SER A 357 -3.79 14.45 8.19
CA SER A 357 -3.44 13.32 7.30
C SER A 357 -3.05 13.76 5.89
N PHE A 358 -2.48 12.87 5.07
CA PHE A 358 -2.22 13.20 3.66
C PHE A 358 -3.50 13.07 2.84
N LEU A 359 -4.23 11.98 3.02
CA LEU A 359 -5.41 11.62 2.22
C LEU A 359 -6.70 11.45 3.06
N LEU A 360 -7.81 11.81 2.43
CA LEU A 360 -9.19 11.55 2.86
C LEU A 360 -9.74 10.28 2.19
N HIS A 361 -10.94 9.88 2.57
CA HIS A 361 -11.80 8.94 1.83
C HIS A 361 -11.27 7.51 1.69
N SER A 362 -10.73 6.95 2.77
CA SER A 362 -10.42 5.52 2.89
C SER A 362 -11.54 4.79 3.62
N THR A 363 -11.72 3.50 3.31
CA THR A 363 -12.73 2.65 3.97
C THR A 363 -12.06 1.41 4.56
N GLY A 364 -11.92 1.38 5.89
CA GLY A 364 -11.24 0.31 6.62
C GLY A 364 -12.06 -0.97 6.67
N HIS A 365 -13.19 -0.97 7.38
CA HIS A 365 -14.00 -2.18 7.58
C HIS A 365 -15.50 -1.87 7.50
N TYR A 366 -16.01 -1.75 6.27
CA TYR A 366 -17.40 -1.40 6.01
C TYR A 366 -18.42 -2.37 6.65
N PRO A 367 -18.29 -3.71 6.52
CA PRO A 367 -19.25 -4.63 7.15
C PRO A 367 -19.35 -4.49 8.68
N ASN A 368 -18.29 -4.03 9.35
CA ASN A 368 -18.26 -3.79 10.80
C ASN A 368 -18.56 -2.33 11.17
N LYS A 369 -19.06 -1.52 10.22
CA LYS A 369 -19.38 -0.09 10.41
C LYS A 369 -18.20 0.72 10.99
N SER A 370 -16.98 0.36 10.62
CA SER A 370 -15.76 0.94 11.17
C SER A 370 -14.90 1.53 10.07
N GLU A 371 -14.32 2.70 10.34
CA GLU A 371 -13.40 3.40 9.44
C GLU A 371 -14.01 3.67 8.04
N ILE A 372 -15.31 4.00 7.94
CA ILE A 372 -15.98 4.32 6.67
C ILE A 372 -15.80 5.81 6.33
N ASP A 373 -15.13 6.10 5.22
CA ASP A 373 -14.78 7.46 4.76
C ASP A 373 -13.76 8.20 5.67
N TYR A 374 -12.85 7.45 6.29
CA TYR A 374 -11.84 7.97 7.21
C TYR A 374 -10.58 8.41 6.47
N SER A 375 -9.79 9.28 7.09
CA SER A 375 -8.35 9.34 6.79
C SER A 375 -7.64 8.23 7.55
N ILE A 376 -6.73 7.48 6.91
CA ILE A 376 -6.07 6.34 7.55
C ILE A 376 -4.59 6.28 7.21
N ILE A 377 -3.74 5.95 8.20
CA ILE A 377 -2.28 6.06 8.14
C ILE A 377 -1.62 5.23 7.03
N TYR A 378 -2.16 4.05 6.70
CA TYR A 378 -1.60 3.25 5.61
C TYR A 378 -1.91 3.85 4.23
N ALA A 379 -2.98 4.63 4.06
CA ALA A 379 -3.18 5.41 2.84
C ALA A 379 -2.05 6.43 2.65
N ASP A 380 -1.71 7.15 3.73
CA ASP A 380 -0.62 8.13 3.74
C ASP A 380 0.74 7.47 3.42
N TYR A 381 1.00 6.30 4.03
CA TYR A 381 2.22 5.51 3.78
C TYR A 381 2.38 5.10 2.31
N TYR A 382 1.37 4.48 1.72
CA TYR A 382 1.47 4.04 0.32
C TYR A 382 1.44 5.20 -0.67
N TYR A 383 0.79 6.31 -0.31
CA TYR A 383 0.80 7.52 -1.14
C TYR A 383 2.19 8.14 -1.23
N ILE A 384 2.87 8.36 -0.09
CA ILE A 384 4.24 8.88 -0.13
C ILE A 384 5.20 7.88 -0.77
N GLU A 385 5.04 6.57 -0.53
CA GLU A 385 5.84 5.55 -1.21
C GLU A 385 5.71 5.67 -2.74
N ALA A 386 4.48 5.72 -3.25
CA ALA A 386 4.22 5.83 -4.67
C ALA A 386 4.81 7.12 -5.28
N LEU A 387 4.70 8.26 -4.58
CA LEU A 387 5.33 9.52 -5.01
C LEU A 387 6.86 9.40 -5.07
N ILE A 388 7.49 8.79 -4.06
CA ILE A 388 8.94 8.56 -4.02
C ILE A 388 9.38 7.64 -5.16
N ARG A 389 8.67 6.53 -5.37
CA ARG A 389 8.96 5.59 -6.48
C ARG A 389 8.83 6.27 -7.83
N LEU A 390 7.77 7.06 -8.03
CA LEU A 390 7.54 7.79 -9.27
C LEU A 390 8.64 8.83 -9.53
N LYS A 391 9.05 9.59 -8.50
CA LYS A 391 10.15 10.54 -8.61
C LYS A 391 11.46 9.84 -9.02
N LYS A 392 11.83 8.74 -8.34
CA LYS A 392 13.01 7.95 -8.72
C LYS A 392 12.94 7.46 -10.15
N LEU A 393 11.79 6.93 -10.57
CA LEU A 393 11.59 6.44 -11.93
C LEU A 393 11.77 7.56 -12.97
N LYS A 394 11.18 8.73 -12.73
CA LYS A 394 11.32 9.92 -13.59
C LYS A 394 12.75 10.46 -13.66
N GLU A 395 13.53 10.25 -12.61
CA GLU A 395 14.96 10.58 -12.54
C GLU A 395 15.88 9.46 -13.06
N GLY A 396 15.33 8.37 -13.59
CA GLY A 396 16.11 7.22 -14.09
C GLY A 396 16.81 6.42 -13.00
N LYS A 397 16.38 6.55 -11.73
CA LYS A 397 16.94 5.85 -10.57
C LYS A 397 16.21 4.55 -10.29
N ASN A 398 16.90 3.61 -9.64
CA ASN A 398 16.27 2.41 -9.09
C ASN A 398 15.24 2.81 -8.02
N ILE A 399 13.97 2.46 -8.24
CA ILE A 399 12.84 2.88 -7.40
C ILE A 399 12.91 2.35 -5.95
N LEU A 400 13.66 1.26 -5.71
CA LEU A 400 13.80 0.62 -4.41
C LEU A 400 15.08 1.05 -3.67
N ALA A 401 16.05 1.62 -4.38
CA ALA A 401 17.29 2.12 -3.77
C ALA A 401 17.06 3.47 -3.06
N PRO A 402 17.80 3.79 -1.98
CA PRO A 402 17.79 5.12 -1.37
C PRO A 402 18.04 6.27 -2.37
N PHE A 403 17.37 7.43 -2.21
CA PHE A 403 17.65 8.63 -3.02
C PHE A 403 19.09 9.14 -2.88
N GLN A 404 19.60 9.15 -1.65
CA GLN A 404 20.95 9.55 -1.31
C GLN A 404 21.66 8.33 -0.71
N ILE A 405 22.76 7.87 -1.32
CA ILE A 405 23.70 6.99 -0.63
C ILE A 405 24.35 7.87 0.43
N ASN A 406 24.11 7.57 1.71
CA ASN A 406 24.69 8.35 2.80
C ASN A 406 26.22 8.45 2.59
N LYS A 407 26.77 9.67 2.47
CA LYS A 407 28.19 9.89 2.17
C LYS A 407 29.12 9.25 3.23
N GLU A 408 28.62 9.08 4.45
CA GLU A 408 29.31 8.35 5.53
C GLU A 408 29.54 6.86 5.22
N ILE A 409 28.71 6.24 4.36
CA ILE A 409 28.84 4.84 3.93
C ILE A 409 29.85 4.73 2.77
N ALA A 410 29.97 5.78 1.94
CA ALA A 410 30.92 5.82 0.83
C ALA A 410 32.39 5.93 1.29
N LEU A 411 32.64 6.29 2.56
CA LEU A 411 33.98 6.36 3.16
C LEU A 411 34.40 5.05 3.87
N LYS A 412 33.56 4.01 3.85
CA LYS A 412 33.84 2.68 4.47
C LYS A 412 33.80 1.52 3.48
N LYS A 413 33.78 1.81 2.17
CA LYS A 413 34.07 0.87 1.09
C LYS A 413 35.32 1.34 0.39
#